data_AF-A0A0E1WHX7-F1
#
_entry.id   AF-A0A0E1WHX7-F1
#
_cell.length_a   1.000
_cell.length_b   1.000
_cell.length_c   1.000
_cell.angle_alpha   90.00
_cell.angle_beta   90.00
_cell.angle_gamma   90.00
#
_symmetry.space_group_name_H-M   'P 1'
#
loop_
_entity.id
_entity.type
_entity.pdbx_description
1 polymer ?
#
loop_
_entity_poly.entity_id
_entity_poly.type
_entity_poly.pdbx_seq_one_letter_code
_entity_poly.pdbx_strand_id
1 'polypeptide(L)'
;MPGAFVVERFHGREGVNESFRFEIDVLSSEPFLDLTPLIGHAARLRLATGAGESSWNGYVTYAAYADSDGEITRYRLTMESWLAPLRLRRNCLYFVDVDTKDICERVFGD
;
A
#
# COMPACT_ATOMS: atom_id res chain seq x y z
N MET A 1 11.84 5.03 -5.06
CA MET A 1 12.30 6.44 -5.04
C MET A 1 12.67 6.84 -3.61
N PRO A 2 13.88 6.52 -3.14
CA PRO A 2 14.31 6.91 -1.79
C PRO A 2 14.46 8.44 -1.70
N GLY A 3 13.96 9.04 -0.61
CA GLY A 3 14.16 10.47 -0.33
C GLY A 3 13.27 11.45 -1.10
N ALA A 4 12.44 10.98 -2.04
CA ALA A 4 11.59 11.85 -2.86
C ALA A 4 10.34 12.39 -2.14
N PHE A 5 9.96 11.81 -1.01
CA PHE A 5 8.69 12.07 -0.34
C PHE A 5 8.85 12.28 1.16
N VAL A 6 8.08 13.22 1.71
CA VAL A 6 7.84 13.39 3.15
C VAL A 6 6.36 13.18 3.42
N VAL A 7 6.01 12.39 4.43
CA VAL A 7 4.60 12.18 4.81
C VAL A 7 4.07 13.44 5.49
N GLU A 8 2.97 14.00 4.99
CA GLU A 8 2.25 15.07 5.69
C GLU A 8 1.20 14.50 6.65
N ARG A 9 0.36 13.60 6.14
CA ARG A 9 -0.70 12.96 6.90
C ARG A 9 -1.07 11.62 6.30
N PHE A 10 -1.67 10.77 7.11
CA PHE A 10 -2.31 9.56 6.62
C PHE A 10 -3.60 9.29 7.39
N HIS A 11 -4.50 8.55 6.76
CA HIS A 11 -5.69 8.02 7.41
C HIS A 11 -6.00 6.64 6.84
N GLY A 12 -6.68 5.81 7.61
CA GLY A 12 -7.12 4.51 7.12
C GLY A 12 -7.77 3.67 8.19
N ARG A 13 -8.00 2.41 7.85
CA ARG A 13 -8.72 1.46 8.69
C ARG A 13 -8.01 0.12 8.72
N GLU A 14 -8.02 -0.47 9.90
CA GLU A 14 -7.55 -1.82 10.17
C GLU A 14 -8.65 -2.59 10.91
N GLY A 15 -8.64 -3.92 10.80
CA GLY A 15 -9.61 -4.80 11.44
C GLY A 15 -9.10 -6.23 11.51
N VAL A 16 -9.59 -7.00 12.49
CA VAL A 16 -9.28 -8.42 12.59
C VAL A 16 -9.88 -9.14 11.39
N ASN A 17 -9.07 -9.95 10.70
CA ASN A 17 -9.44 -10.64 9.45
C ASN A 17 -9.81 -9.70 8.28
N GLU A 18 -9.28 -8.48 8.28
CA GLU A 18 -9.51 -7.52 7.21
C GLU A 18 -8.19 -7.00 6.65
N SER A 19 -8.15 -6.77 5.33
CA SER A 19 -7.02 -6.05 4.71
C SER A 19 -7.11 -4.58 5.10
N PHE A 20 -6.00 -4.01 5.57
CA PHE A 20 -5.91 -2.58 5.83
C PHE A 20 -5.88 -1.80 4.52
N ARG A 21 -6.31 -0.54 4.60
CA ARG A 21 -6.14 0.44 3.53
C ARG A 21 -5.80 1.80 4.14
N PHE A 22 -4.66 2.34 3.75
CA PHE A 22 -4.20 3.67 4.12
C PHE A 22 -4.15 4.59 2.92
N GLU A 23 -4.68 5.79 3.07
CA GLU A 23 -4.44 6.92 2.19
C GLU A 23 -3.39 7.81 2.84
N ILE A 24 -2.31 8.08 2.11
CA ILE A 24 -1.12 8.76 2.61
C ILE A 24 -0.89 9.96 1.70
N ASP A 25 -1.03 11.16 2.25
CA ASP A 25 -0.64 12.38 1.57
C ASP A 25 0.84 12.63 1.83
N VAL A 26 1.60 12.75 0.74
CA VAL A 26 3.04 13.00 0.76
C VAL A 26 3.37 14.28 0.01
N LEU A 27 4.43 14.94 0.46
CA LEU A 27 4.98 16.17 -0.11
C LEU A 27 6.30 15.86 -0.80
N SER A 28 6.57 16.55 -1.90
CA SER A 28 7.86 16.57 -2.59
C SER A 28 8.20 17.97 -3.06
N SER A 29 9.48 18.31 -3.07
CA SER A 29 9.99 19.49 -3.77
C SER A 29 10.13 19.27 -5.28
N GLU A 30 9.99 18.02 -5.74
CA GLU A 30 10.06 17.68 -7.17
C GLU A 30 8.64 17.67 -7.76
N PRO A 31 8.30 18.63 -8.64
CA PRO A 31 7.02 18.63 -9.33
C PRO A 31 7.03 17.58 -10.46
N PHE A 32 5.85 17.08 -10.81
CA PHE A 32 5.62 16.16 -11.94
C PHE A 32 6.43 14.85 -11.87
N LEU A 33 6.62 14.29 -10.67
CA LEU A 33 7.25 12.98 -10.49
C LEU A 33 6.47 11.89 -11.25
N ASP A 34 7.20 11.00 -11.93
CA ASP A 34 6.61 9.77 -12.46
C ASP A 34 6.30 8.81 -11.30
N LEU A 35 5.02 8.63 -11.00
CA LEU A 35 4.58 7.76 -9.89
C LEU A 35 4.45 6.29 -10.30
N THR A 36 4.55 5.97 -11.59
CA THR A 36 4.41 4.60 -12.11
C THR A 36 5.31 3.60 -11.38
N PRO A 37 6.59 3.91 -11.08
CA PRO A 37 7.48 3.00 -10.36
C PRO A 37 7.08 2.72 -8.90
N LEU A 38 6.10 3.45 -8.34
CA LEU A 38 5.59 3.18 -6.99
C LEU A 38 4.51 2.10 -7.02
N ILE A 39 3.67 2.08 -8.05
CA ILE A 39 2.53 1.16 -8.12
C ILE A 39 3.02 -0.30 -8.11
N GLY A 40 2.38 -1.12 -7.28
CA GLY A 40 2.73 -2.53 -7.10
C GLY A 40 4.01 -2.79 -6.30
N HIS A 41 4.69 -1.75 -5.82
CA HIS A 41 5.92 -1.90 -5.04
C HIS A 41 5.66 -1.81 -3.54
N ALA A 42 6.48 -2.52 -2.77
CA ALA A 42 6.40 -2.51 -1.31
C ALA A 42 6.77 -1.12 -0.76
N ALA A 43 6.01 -0.68 0.24
CA ALA A 43 6.23 0.53 1.00
C ALA A 43 6.12 0.26 2.51
N ARG A 44 6.79 1.09 3.29
CA ARG A 44 6.73 1.05 4.76
C ARG A 44 6.36 2.43 5.29
N LEU A 45 5.23 2.50 5.99
CA LEU A 45 4.84 3.67 6.77
C LEU A 45 5.36 3.49 8.20
N ARG A 46 6.10 4.46 8.72
CA ARG A 46 6.65 4.45 10.08
C ARG A 46 6.09 5.61 10.88
N LEU A 47 5.70 5.34 12.11
CA LEU A 47 5.18 6.31 13.05
C LEU A 47 5.96 6.21 14.36
N ALA A 48 6.74 7.24 14.66
CA ALA A 48 7.35 7.38 15.97
C ALA A 48 6.29 7.79 17.00
N THR A 49 6.24 7.07 18.12
CA THR A 49 5.33 7.29 19.24
C THR A 49 6.12 7.42 20.54
N GLY A 50 5.48 7.89 21.61
CA GLY A 50 6.12 7.92 22.94
C GLY A 50 6.52 6.54 23.48
N ALA A 51 5.98 5.46 22.93
CA ALA A 51 6.28 4.08 23.32
C ALA A 51 7.30 3.38 22.39
N GLY A 52 7.77 4.06 21.33
CA GLY A 52 8.65 3.49 20.30
C GLY A 52 8.13 3.71 18.88
N GLU A 53 8.66 2.97 17.91
CA GLU A 53 8.25 3.05 16.50
C GLU A 53 7.18 2.00 16.18
N SER A 54 6.04 2.44 15.65
CA SER A 54 5.06 1.59 14.98
C SER A 54 5.31 1.60 13.47
N SER A 55 5.06 0.50 12.78
CA SER A 55 5.19 0.47 11.33
C SER A 55 4.17 -0.43 10.65
N TRP A 56 3.76 -0.03 9.45
CA TRP A 56 2.94 -0.81 8.54
C TRP A 56 3.73 -1.11 7.27
N ASN A 57 3.66 -2.35 6.82
CA ASN A 57 4.27 -2.80 5.57
C ASN A 57 3.15 -3.17 4.61
N GLY A 58 3.17 -2.59 3.40
CA GLY A 58 2.16 -2.82 2.40
C GLY A 58 2.69 -2.59 1.00
N TYR A 59 1.78 -2.55 0.04
CA TYR A 59 2.06 -2.27 -1.35
C TYR A 59 1.32 -1.02 -1.78
N VAL A 60 1.96 -0.17 -2.57
CA VAL A 60 1.28 1.00 -3.15
C VAL A 60 0.36 0.51 -4.27
N THR A 61 -0.94 0.56 -4.06
CA THR A 61 -1.95 0.12 -5.05
C THR A 61 -2.47 1.27 -5.91
N TYR A 62 -2.28 2.51 -5.45
CA TYR A 62 -2.64 3.72 -6.17
C TYR A 62 -1.67 4.86 -5.81
N ALA A 63 -1.37 5.72 -6.78
CA ALA A 63 -0.57 6.92 -6.59
C ALA A 63 -1.03 7.98 -7.59
N ALA A 64 -1.27 9.19 -7.12
CA ALA A 64 -1.68 10.31 -7.98
C ALA A 64 -1.19 11.65 -7.45
N TYR A 65 -1.05 12.62 -8.35
CA TYR A 65 -0.97 14.03 -8.00
C TYR A 65 -2.25 14.47 -7.27
N ALA A 66 -2.10 15.34 -6.27
CA ALA A 66 -3.22 15.92 -5.53
C ALA A 66 -3.30 17.44 -5.73
N ASP A 67 -2.30 18.18 -5.28
CA ASP A 67 -2.21 19.65 -5.44
C ASP A 67 -0.75 20.13 -5.43
N SER A 68 -0.56 21.43 -5.59
CA SER A 68 0.73 22.10 -5.40
C SER A 68 0.50 23.56 -5.01
N ASP A 69 1.37 24.10 -4.16
CA ASP A 69 1.41 25.53 -3.80
C ASP A 69 2.44 26.33 -4.63
N GLY A 70 3.11 25.67 -5.59
CA GLY A 70 4.14 26.26 -6.45
C GLY A 70 5.58 25.99 -5.99
N GLU A 71 5.80 25.63 -4.73
CA GLU A 71 7.12 25.22 -4.20
C GLU A 71 7.12 23.73 -3.83
N ILE A 72 6.01 23.27 -3.26
CA ILE A 72 5.79 21.90 -2.84
C ILE A 72 4.68 21.30 -3.69
N THR A 73 4.90 20.07 -4.13
CA THR A 73 3.89 19.24 -4.80
C THR A 73 3.41 18.15 -3.86
N ARG A 74 2.09 17.99 -3.80
CA ARG A 74 1.43 16.95 -3.03
C ARG A 74 1.01 15.80 -3.93
N TYR A 75 1.25 14.60 -3.43
CA TYR A 75 0.77 13.36 -4.02
C TYR A 75 -0.03 12.58 -2.98
N ARG A 76 -1.00 11.78 -3.44
CA ARG A 76 -1.71 10.82 -2.61
C ARG A 76 -1.35 9.40 -3.03
N LEU A 77 -0.92 8.61 -2.06
CA LEU A 77 -0.66 7.18 -2.21
C LEU A 77 -1.76 6.40 -1.49
N THR A 78 -2.20 5.28 -2.07
CA THR A 78 -2.94 4.25 -1.33
C THR A 78 -1.99 3.10 -1.06
N MET A 79 -1.84 2.72 0.21
CA MET A 79 -1.08 1.55 0.65
C MET A 79 -2.04 0.51 1.24
N GLU A 80 -1.97 -0.72 0.73
CA GLU A 80 -2.80 -1.85 1.16
C GLU A 80 -1.96 -3.08 1.49
N SER A 81 -2.57 -4.10 2.09
CA SER A 81 -1.87 -5.36 2.37
C SER A 81 -1.50 -6.11 1.09
N TRP A 82 -0.56 -7.04 1.19
CA TRP A 82 -0.14 -7.91 0.08
C TRP A 82 -1.28 -8.74 -0.53
N LEU A 83 -2.42 -8.86 0.16
CA LEU A 83 -3.62 -9.54 -0.34
C LEU A 83 -4.43 -8.70 -1.32
N ALA A 84 -4.23 -7.37 -1.37
CA ALA A 84 -5.02 -6.46 -2.20
C ALA A 84 -4.98 -6.82 -3.71
N PRO A 85 -3.82 -7.20 -4.31
CA PRO A 85 -3.76 -7.62 -5.70
C PRO A 85 -4.58 -8.86 -6.04
N LEU A 86 -4.92 -9.72 -5.07
CA LEU A 86 -5.78 -10.89 -5.32
C LEU A 86 -7.16 -10.50 -5.87
N ARG A 87 -7.63 -9.27 -5.60
CA ARG A 87 -8.87 -8.72 -6.16
C ARG A 87 -8.81 -8.47 -7.67
N LEU A 88 -7.59 -8.37 -8.23
CA LEU A 88 -7.37 -8.13 -9.66
C LEU A 88 -7.33 -9.42 -10.48
N ARG A 89 -7.33 -10.59 -9.82
CA ARG A 89 -7.27 -11.90 -10.47
C ARG A 89 -8.60 -12.63 -10.33
N ARG A 90 -8.97 -13.37 -11.38
CA ARG A 90 -10.12 -14.29 -11.37
C ARG A 90 -9.70 -15.62 -11.98
N ASN A 91 -9.82 -16.69 -11.21
CA ASN A 91 -9.45 -18.04 -11.63
C ASN A 91 -10.62 -19.00 -11.46
N CYS A 92 -10.67 -20.04 -12.29
CA CYS A 92 -11.52 -21.21 -12.09
C CYS A 92 -10.60 -22.38 -11.74
N LEU A 93 -10.63 -22.80 -10.47
CA LEU A 93 -9.76 -23.85 -9.93
C LEU A 93 -10.64 -24.94 -9.28
N TYR A 94 -10.19 -26.18 -9.33
CA TYR A 94 -10.84 -27.31 -8.68
C TYR A 94 -9.91 -27.89 -7.61
N PHE A 95 -10.41 -27.98 -6.38
CA PHE A 95 -9.67 -28.44 -5.21
C PHE A 95 -10.29 -29.76 -4.72
N VAL A 96 -9.47 -30.82 -4.59
CA VAL A 96 -9.91 -32.17 -4.22
C VAL A 96 -9.05 -32.68 -3.08
N ASP A 97 -9.67 -33.34 -2.10
CA ASP A 97 -9.02 -33.96 -0.95
C ASP A 97 -8.03 -33.03 -0.22
N VAL A 98 -8.41 -31.76 -0.06
CA VAL A 98 -7.63 -30.71 0.63
C VAL A 98 -8.51 -29.88 1.56
N ASP A 99 -7.93 -29.33 2.61
CA ASP A 99 -8.63 -28.45 3.54
C ASP A 99 -8.54 -26.95 3.15
N THR A 100 -9.16 -26.08 3.94
CA THR A 100 -9.15 -24.62 3.68
C THR A 100 -7.74 -24.02 3.76
N LYS A 101 -6.88 -24.51 4.66
CA LYS A 101 -5.51 -24.01 4.81
C LYS A 101 -4.70 -24.35 3.57
N ASP A 102 -4.81 -25.59 3.09
CA ASP A 102 -4.15 -26.06 1.87
C ASP A 102 -4.58 -25.25 0.64
N ILE A 103 -5.88 -24.91 0.54
CA ILE A 103 -6.40 -24.04 -0.52
C ILE A 103 -5.75 -22.65 -0.45
N CYS A 104 -5.69 -22.03 0.73
CA CYS A 104 -5.04 -20.73 0.91
C CYS A 104 -3.56 -20.78 0.54
N GLU A 105 -2.81 -21.79 0.98
CA GLU A 105 -1.39 -21.95 0.65
C GLU A 105 -1.18 -22.06 -0.87
N ARG A 106 -2.02 -22.83 -1.57
CA ARG A 106 -1.96 -22.93 -3.03
C ARG A 106 -2.29 -21.62 -3.73
N VAL A 107 -3.32 -20.90 -3.28
CA VAL A 107 -3.72 -19.62 -3.89
C VAL A 107 -2.67 -18.54 -3.66
N PHE A 108 -1.98 -18.55 -2.52
CA PHE A 108 -0.96 -17.55 -2.18
C PHE A 108 0.43 -17.86 -2.75
N GLY A 109 0.71 -19.12 -3.08
CA GLY A 109 1.97 -19.55 -3.68
C GLY A 109 2.02 -19.51 -5.21
N ASP A 110 0.90 -19.22 -5.87
CA ASP A 110 0.73 -19.14 -7.34
C ASP A 110 0.81 -17.69 -7.86
#